data_AF-A0A5E7BY22-F1
#
_entry.id   AF-A0A5E7BY22-F1
#
_cell.length_a   1.000
_cell.length_b   1.000
_cell.length_c   1.000
_cell.angle_alpha   90.00
_cell.angle_beta   90.00
_cell.angle_gamma   90.00
#
_symmetry.space_group_name_H-M   'P 1'
#
loop_
_entity.id
_entity.type
_entity.pdbx_description
1 polymer ?
#
loop_
_entity_poly.entity_id
_entity_poly.type
_entity_poly.pdbx_seq_one_letter_code
_entity_poly.pdbx_strand_id
1 'polypeptide(L)'
;MMSQLKAWVEKTLPYVTTQNALGKAVTYPANNWSKLEQYVEQDYLPIDNNNNNNNNNTAERAIRPFVIGRKNFLLCDTPKGATASAQLYSLVETA
;
A
#
# COMPACT_ATOMS: atom_id res chain seq x y z
N MET A 1 -1.91 2.48 22.25
CA MET A 1 -1.27 1.66 21.21
C MET A 1 -0.43 2.52 20.26
N MET A 2 -0.99 3.52 19.56
CA MET A 2 -0.22 4.40 18.65
C MET A 2 0.91 5.20 19.34
N SER A 3 0.63 5.73 20.54
CA SER A 3 1.63 6.44 21.35
C SER A 3 2.83 5.57 21.76
N GLN A 4 2.59 4.30 22.07
CA GLN A 4 3.65 3.33 22.40
C GLN A 4 4.50 3.00 21.18
N LEU A 5 3.88 2.87 19.99
CA LEU A 5 4.59 2.69 18.74
C LEU A 5 5.44 3.91 18.39
N LYS A 6 4.90 5.13 18.56
CA LYS A 6 5.63 6.39 18.33
C LYS A 6 6.91 6.46 19.15
N ALA A 7 6.76 6.24 20.46
CA ALA A 7 7.88 6.26 21.39
C ALA A 7 8.94 5.21 21.05
N TRP A 8 8.52 4.02 20.57
CA TRP A 8 9.45 2.99 20.13
C TRP A 8 10.20 3.39 18.85
N VAL A 9 9.51 3.95 17.86
CA VAL A 9 10.10 4.43 16.60
C VAL A 9 11.10 5.55 16.85
N GLU A 10 10.73 6.56 17.65
CA GLU A 10 11.61 7.68 18.01
C GLU A 10 12.85 7.21 18.77
N LYS A 11 12.70 6.21 19.65
CA LYS A 11 13.83 5.61 20.38
C LYS A 11 14.72 4.76 19.49
N THR A 12 14.19 4.08 18.47
CA THR A 12 14.98 3.20 17.59
C THR A 12 15.67 3.95 16.46
N LEU A 13 15.12 5.06 15.98
CA LEU A 13 15.63 5.85 14.85
C LEU A 13 17.14 6.21 14.95
N PRO A 14 17.70 6.59 16.12
CA PRO A 14 19.12 6.92 16.24
C PRO A 14 20.06 5.71 16.11
N TYR A 15 19.55 4.50 16.34
CA TYR A 15 20.35 3.27 16.38
C TYR A 15 20.28 2.46 15.09
N VAL A 16 19.50 2.91 14.11
CA VAL A 16 19.26 2.18 12.86
C VAL A 16 19.79 2.97 11.69
N THR A 17 20.61 2.31 10.86
CA THR A 17 21.10 2.92 9.63
C THR A 17 20.01 2.91 8.58
N THR A 18 19.67 4.09 8.04
CA THR A 18 18.59 4.30 7.06
C THR A 18 18.76 3.48 5.76
N GLN A 19 19.96 2.96 5.52
CA GLN A 19 20.32 2.17 4.34
C GLN A 19 19.82 0.71 4.43
N ASN A 20 19.72 0.13 5.63
CA ASN A 20 19.34 -1.27 5.80
C ASN A 20 17.81 -1.47 5.86
N ALA A 21 17.33 -2.70 5.70
CA ALA A 21 15.89 -3.00 5.63
C ALA A 21 15.13 -2.53 6.88
N LEU A 22 15.73 -2.67 8.05
CA LEU A 22 15.14 -2.27 9.32
C LEU A 22 15.08 -0.74 9.46
N GLY A 23 16.16 -0.03 9.10
CA GLY A 23 16.19 1.42 9.07
C GLY A 23 15.17 2.00 8.10
N LYS A 24 14.99 1.39 6.91
CA LYS A 24 13.91 1.76 5.99
C LYS A 24 12.53 1.56 6.62
N ALA A 25 12.31 0.42 7.27
CA ALA A 25 11.04 0.09 7.92
C ALA A 25 10.70 1.02 9.10
N VAL A 26 11.70 1.52 9.84
CA VAL A 26 11.50 2.45 10.97
C VAL A 26 11.41 3.91 10.49
N THR A 27 12.17 4.28 9.47
CA THR A 27 12.20 5.66 8.92
C THR A 27 10.92 5.98 8.16
N TYR A 28 10.34 5.01 7.45
CA TYR A 28 9.13 5.22 6.66
C TYR A 28 7.92 5.72 7.49
N PRO A 29 7.50 5.06 8.58
CA PRO A 29 6.42 5.56 9.43
C PRO A 29 6.81 6.85 10.14
N ALA A 30 8.07 7.02 10.55
CA ALA A 30 8.54 8.28 11.17
C ALA A 30 8.31 9.49 10.26
N ASN A 31 8.62 9.36 8.96
CA ASN A 31 8.42 10.42 7.97
C ASN A 31 6.95 10.67 7.59
N ASN A 32 6.05 9.72 7.86
CA ASN A 32 4.63 9.79 7.49
C ASN A 32 3.71 9.79 8.72
N TRP A 33 4.25 10.11 9.91
CA TRP A 33 3.54 9.92 11.16
C TRP A 33 2.23 10.71 11.25
N SER A 34 2.20 11.95 10.75
CA SER A 34 0.99 12.77 10.70
C SER A 34 -0.12 12.13 9.85
N LYS A 35 0.23 11.43 8.77
CA LYS A 35 -0.73 10.71 7.94
C LYS A 35 -1.26 9.47 8.65
N LEU A 36 -0.41 8.79 9.43
CA LEU A 36 -0.80 7.63 10.22
C LEU A 36 -1.74 8.03 11.37
N GLU A 37 -1.47 9.15 12.04
CA GLU A 37 -2.37 9.71 13.07
C GLU A 37 -3.74 10.04 12.47
N GLN A 38 -3.78 10.76 11.34
CA GLN A 38 -5.03 11.04 10.62
C GLN A 38 -5.75 9.75 10.19
N TYR A 39 -5.03 8.77 9.65
CA TYR A 39 -5.64 7.52 9.20
C TYR A 39 -6.31 6.75 10.34
N VAL A 40 -5.73 6.79 11.54
CA VAL A 40 -6.29 6.08 12.71
C VAL A 40 -7.41 6.86 13.40
N GLU A 41 -7.43 8.18 13.28
CA GLU A 41 -8.50 9.03 13.80
C GLU A 41 -9.76 9.02 12.92
N GLN A 42 -9.63 8.68 11.64
CA GLN A 42 -10.74 8.66 10.68
C GLN A 42 -11.38 7.26 10.67
N ASP A 43 -12.44 7.08 11.47
CA ASP A 43 -13.16 5.80 11.68
C ASP A 43 -13.84 5.23 10.40
N TYR A 44 -13.86 5.98 9.30
CA TYR A 44 -14.35 5.50 7.99
C TYR A 44 -13.26 4.89 7.12
N LEU A 45 -11.99 5.04 7.49
CA LEU A 45 -10.87 4.41 6.78
C LEU A 45 -10.60 3.06 7.46
N PRO A 46 -10.96 1.93 6.81
CA PRO A 46 -10.78 0.63 7.43
C PRO A 46 -9.29 0.37 7.65
N ILE A 47 -8.87 0.45 8.91
CA ILE A 47 -7.59 -0.06 9.41
C ILE A 47 -7.72 -1.58 9.30
N ASP A 48 -7.19 -2.16 8.23
CA ASP A 48 -7.16 -3.60 8.08
C ASP A 48 -6.39 -4.23 9.24
N ASN A 49 -7.15 -4.66 10.24
CA ASN A 49 -6.71 -5.58 11.23
C ASN A 49 -7.88 -6.49 11.56
N ASN A 50 -7.99 -7.58 10.79
CA ASN A 50 -8.52 -8.88 11.22
C ASN A 50 -9.54 -8.81 12.38
N ASN A 51 -10.75 -8.34 12.07
CA ASN A 51 -11.95 -8.48 12.87
C ASN A 51 -13.10 -7.96 12.00
N ASN A 52 -13.83 -8.89 11.39
CA ASN A 52 -14.99 -8.61 10.53
C ASN A 52 -14.64 -7.95 9.16
N ASN A 53 -14.60 -8.78 8.12
CA ASN A 53 -15.02 -8.49 6.74
C ASN A 53 -14.72 -7.11 6.10
N ASN A 54 -13.59 -6.47 6.39
CA ASN A 54 -13.09 -5.35 5.59
C ASN A 54 -11.56 -5.34 5.60
N ASN A 55 -10.97 -6.15 4.72
CA ASN A 55 -9.54 -6.31 4.57
C ASN A 55 -8.98 -5.30 3.56
N ASN A 56 -7.72 -4.89 3.71
CA ASN A 56 -6.99 -4.07 2.73
C ASN A 56 -6.87 -4.77 1.36
N ASN A 57 -7.25 -6.05 1.33
CA ASN A 57 -7.34 -6.91 0.19
C ASN A 57 -8.13 -6.28 -0.96
N THR A 58 -8.97 -5.26 -0.79
CA THR A 58 -9.64 -4.63 -1.94
C THR A 58 -8.65 -3.94 -2.87
N ALA A 59 -7.74 -3.11 -2.35
CA ALA A 59 -6.72 -2.45 -3.17
C ALA A 59 -5.67 -3.47 -3.68
N GLU A 60 -5.30 -4.44 -2.85
CA GLU A 60 -4.40 -5.51 -3.26
C GLU A 60 -5.04 -6.47 -4.29
N ARG A 61 -6.34 -6.75 -4.20
CA ARG A 61 -7.12 -7.53 -5.18
C ARG A 61 -7.32 -6.76 -6.47
N ALA A 62 -7.56 -5.47 -6.40
CA ALA A 62 -7.65 -4.58 -7.57
C ALA A 62 -6.35 -4.64 -8.39
N ILE A 63 -5.20 -4.55 -7.73
CA ILE A 63 -3.90 -4.52 -8.44
C ILE A 63 -3.37 -5.91 -8.81
N ARG A 64 -3.82 -7.00 -8.15
CA ARG A 64 -3.33 -8.36 -8.37
C ARG A 64 -3.51 -8.86 -9.82
N PRO A 65 -4.66 -8.69 -10.50
CA PRO A 65 -4.83 -9.02 -11.92
C PRO A 65 -3.83 -8.31 -12.82
N PHE A 66 -3.50 -7.04 -12.55
CA PHE A 66 -2.52 -6.28 -13.32
C PHE A 66 -1.10 -6.83 -13.14
N VAL A 67 -0.70 -7.11 -11.90
CA VAL A 67 0.64 -7.65 -11.58
C VAL A 67 0.84 -9.04 -12.19
N ILE A 68 -0.19 -9.89 -12.17
CA ILE A 68 -0.16 -11.23 -12.77
C ILE A 68 -0.19 -11.14 -14.30
N GLY A 69 -1.04 -10.26 -14.86
CA GLY A 69 -1.20 -10.03 -16.30
C GLY A 69 0.01 -9.37 -16.97
N ARG A 70 0.92 -8.75 -16.22
CA ARG A 70 2.13 -8.08 -16.76
C ARG A 70 3.02 -8.96 -17.63
N LYS A 71 3.05 -10.27 -17.39
CA LYS A 71 3.78 -11.21 -18.27
C LYS A 71 3.10 -11.37 -19.65
N ASN A 72 1.79 -11.15 -19.75
CA ASN A 72 1.03 -11.16 -21.00
C ASN A 72 1.07 -9.79 -21.72
N PHE A 73 1.46 -8.71 -21.05
CA PHE A 73 1.59 -7.36 -21.63
C PHE A 73 2.94 -7.11 -22.33
N LEU A 74 3.78 -8.13 -22.53
CA LEU A 74 5.05 -7.98 -23.27
C LEU A 74 4.87 -7.43 -24.71
N LEU A 75 3.63 -7.44 -25.23
CA LEU A 75 3.26 -6.98 -26.57
C LEU A 75 2.51 -5.62 -26.58
N CYS A 76 2.35 -4.95 -25.42
CA CYS A 76 1.84 -3.57 -25.37
C CYS A 76 2.95 -2.59 -25.77
N ASP A 77 3.45 -2.70 -26.99
CA ASP A 77 4.56 -1.91 -27.54
C ASP A 77 4.13 -0.48 -27.95
N THR A 78 2.83 -0.17 -27.87
CA THR A 78 2.29 1.14 -28.25
C THR A 78 1.33 1.71 -27.20
N PRO A 79 1.29 3.05 -27.01
CA PRO A 79 0.37 3.71 -26.08
C PRO A 79 -1.11 3.34 -26.29
N LYS A 80 -1.51 3.10 -27.55
CA LYS A 80 -2.88 2.67 -27.88
C LYS A 80 -3.21 1.28 -27.32
N GLY A 81 -2.26 0.35 -27.36
CA GLY A 81 -2.41 -0.99 -26.78
C GLY A 81 -2.52 -0.97 -25.26
N ALA A 82 -1.78 -0.07 -24.60
CA ALA A 82 -1.88 0.16 -23.16
C ALA A 82 -3.26 0.73 -22.77
N THR A 83 -3.77 1.72 -23.52
CA THR A 83 -5.11 2.30 -23.28
C THR A 83 -6.23 1.28 -23.46
N ALA A 84 -6.19 0.48 -24.53
CA ALA A 84 -7.20 -0.56 -24.75
C ALA A 84 -7.17 -1.64 -23.65
N SER A 85 -5.98 -2.02 -23.20
CA SER A 85 -5.81 -2.96 -22.08
C SER A 85 -6.38 -2.38 -20.79
N ALA A 86 -6.07 -1.12 -20.45
CA ALA A 86 -6.61 -0.45 -19.27
C ALA A 86 -8.14 -0.43 -19.26
N GLN A 87 -8.78 -0.13 -20.39
CA GLN A 87 -10.24 -0.11 -20.51
C GLN A 87 -10.89 -1.48 -20.29
N LEU A 88 -10.32 -2.55 -20.87
CA LEU A 88 -10.81 -3.91 -20.67
C LEU A 88 -10.72 -4.35 -19.21
N TYR A 89 -9.61 -4.04 -18.54
CA TYR A 89 -9.44 -4.40 -17.13
C TYR A 89 -10.35 -3.59 -16.21
N SER A 90 -10.56 -2.30 -16.49
CA SER A 90 -11.53 -1.49 -15.74
C SER A 90 -12.95 -2.05 -15.81
N LEU A 91 -13.36 -2.60 -16.95
CA LEU A 91 -14.67 -3.28 -17.10
C LEU A 91 -14.74 -4.61 -16.34
N VAL A 92 -13.66 -5.41 -16.35
CA VAL A 92 -13.60 -6.68 -15.62
C VAL A 92 -13.59 -6.48 -14.11
N GLU A 93 -12.99 -5.39 -13.63
CA GLU A 93 -12.93 -5.06 -12.20
C GLU A 93 -14.25 -4.53 -11.64
N THR A 94 -15.13 -3.96 -12.48
CA THR A 94 -16.40 -3.37 -12.07
C THR A 94 -17.63 -4.29 -12.20
N ALA A 95 -17.45 -5.52 -12.69
CA ALA A 95 -18.52 -6.53 -12.83
C ALA A 95 -18.59 -7.47 -11.62
#